data_AF-A0A958AHE1-F1
#
_entry.id   AF-A0A958AHE1-F1
#
_cell.length_a   1.000
_cell.length_b   1.000
_cell.length_c   1.000
_cell.angle_alpha   90.00
_cell.angle_beta   90.00
_cell.angle_gamma   90.00
#
_symmetry.space_group_name_H-M   'P 1'
#
loop_
_entity.id
_entity.type
_entity.pdbx_description
1 polymer ?
#
loop_
_entity_poly.entity_id
_entity_poly.type
_entity_poly.pdbx_seq_one_letter_code
_entity_poly.pdbx_strand_id
1 'polypeptide(L)'
;MTTHTPIEKQAPRSLAAADITPRGRVFPSPGRWRDQVFYQLLPDRFSDGQEAQRPMFDYHQPGQFAAADKAAWMAAGNRFVGGTLKGVQSKLDYL
;
A
#
# COMPACT_ATOMS: atom_id res chain seq x y z
N MET A 1 11.57 -25.42 9.30
CA MET A 1 11.05 -25.12 10.65
C MET A 1 9.92 -24.11 10.52
N THR A 2 8.68 -24.58 10.62
CA THR A 2 7.49 -23.74 10.73
C THR A 2 7.45 -23.17 12.15
N THR A 3 8.07 -22.01 12.36
CA THR A 3 7.95 -21.29 13.62
C THR A 3 6.53 -20.76 13.70
N HIS A 4 5.65 -21.48 14.39
CA HIS A 4 4.33 -20.97 14.74
C HIS A 4 4.54 -19.76 15.64
N THR A 5 4.39 -18.57 15.06
CA THR A 5 4.32 -17.33 15.80
C THR A 5 3.19 -17.45 16.83
N PRO A 6 3.48 -17.40 18.14
CA PRO A 6 2.43 -17.36 19.14
C PRO A 6 1.56 -16.11 18.89
N ILE A 7 0.25 -16.32 18.80
CA ILE A 7 -0.74 -15.25 18.72
C ILE A 7 -1.57 -15.34 20.00
N GLU A 8 -1.59 -14.26 20.77
CA GLU A 8 -2.39 -14.16 21.97
C GLU A 8 -3.87 -14.27 21.59
N LYS A 9 -4.64 -14.96 22.43
CA LYS A 9 -6.07 -15.19 22.18
C LYS A 9 -6.91 -13.92 22.28
N GLN A 10 -6.39 -12.87 22.91
CA GLN A 10 -7.09 -11.61 23.17
C GLN A 10 -6.15 -10.43 23.02
N ALA A 11 -6.69 -9.30 22.55
CA ALA A 11 -5.93 -8.06 22.48
C ALA A 11 -5.61 -7.53 23.89
N PRO A 12 -4.41 -6.96 24.10
CA PRO A 12 -4.04 -6.37 25.38
C PRO A 12 -4.93 -5.16 25.69
N ARG A 13 -5.33 -5.01 26.96
CA ARG A 13 -6.17 -3.89 27.44
C ARG A 13 -5.35 -2.71 27.97
N SER A 14 -4.03 -2.85 28.02
CA SER A 14 -3.09 -1.82 28.47
C SER A 14 -1.75 -2.01 27.77
N LEU A 15 -0.94 -0.95 27.72
CA LEU A 15 0.40 -1.02 27.14
C LEU A 15 1.32 -1.99 27.91
N ALA A 16 1.22 -2.00 29.24
CA ALA A 16 2.02 -2.90 30.08
C ALA A 16 1.71 -4.39 29.84
N ALA A 17 0.53 -4.70 29.32
CA ALA A 17 0.12 -6.07 28.97
C ALA A 17 0.44 -6.45 27.52
N ALA A 18 0.97 -5.52 26.70
CA ALA A 18 1.31 -5.81 25.31
C ALA A 18 2.67 -6.53 25.22
N ASP A 19 2.69 -7.70 24.58
CA ASP A 19 3.94 -8.36 24.23
C ASP A 19 4.59 -7.64 23.04
N ILE A 20 5.72 -6.98 23.30
CA ILE A 20 6.52 -6.29 22.28
C ILE A 20 7.67 -7.14 21.75
N THR A 21 7.74 -8.41 22.14
CA THR A 21 8.76 -9.35 21.66
C THR A 21 8.56 -9.61 20.16
N PRO A 22 9.61 -9.43 19.33
CA PRO A 22 9.51 -9.67 17.90
C PRO A 22 9.04 -11.08 17.55
N ARG A 23 8.04 -11.15 16.68
CA ARG A 23 7.50 -12.40 16.15
C ARG A 23 8.32 -12.88 14.95
N GLY A 24 9.48 -13.47 15.23
CA GLY A 24 10.39 -13.96 14.21
C GLY A 24 11.37 -12.89 13.71
N ARG A 25 11.81 -13.02 12.45
CA ARG A 25 12.77 -12.09 11.87
C ARG A 25 12.10 -10.75 11.60
N VAL A 26 12.68 -9.70 12.14
CA VAL A 26 12.24 -8.31 11.95
C VAL A 26 13.39 -7.47 11.40
N PHE A 27 13.04 -6.33 10.80
CA PHE A 27 13.99 -5.30 10.45
C PHE A 27 14.16 -4.34 11.64
N PRO A 28 15.39 -3.87 11.93
CA PRO A 28 15.59 -2.89 12.99
C PRO A 28 14.86 -1.59 12.66
N SER A 29 14.33 -0.93 13.68
CA SER A 29 13.80 0.42 13.50
C SER A 29 14.91 1.39 13.11
N PRO A 30 14.61 2.44 12.32
CA PRO A 30 15.55 3.51 12.07
C PRO A 30 16.00 4.16 13.38
N GLY A 31 17.28 4.57 13.46
CA GLY A 31 17.82 5.21 14.67
C GLY A 31 17.13 6.55 15.01
N ARG A 32 16.55 7.23 14.01
CA ARG A 32 15.79 8.48 14.17
C ARG A 32 14.62 8.54 13.19
N TRP A 33 13.40 8.33 13.69
CA TRP A 33 12.18 8.41 12.89
C TRP A 33 11.92 9.79 12.28
N ARG A 34 12.36 10.87 12.94
CA ARG A 34 12.21 12.25 12.45
C ARG A 34 12.98 12.53 11.14
N ASP A 35 13.92 11.68 10.79
CA ASP A 35 14.74 11.80 9.58
C ASP A 35 14.22 10.88 8.46
N GLN A 36 13.07 10.22 8.65
CA GLN A 36 12.46 9.32 7.68
C GLN A 36 11.31 10.02 6.93
N VAL A 37 11.17 9.71 5.65
CA VAL A 37 10.02 10.12 4.83
C VAL A 37 9.06 8.94 4.74
N PHE A 38 7.79 9.17 5.06
CA PHE A 38 6.75 8.16 4.93
C PHE A 38 5.90 8.43 3.70
N TYR A 39 5.76 7.40 2.86
CA TYR A 39 4.84 7.44 1.72
C TYR A 39 3.62 6.56 2.05
N GLN A 40 2.49 7.20 2.35
CA GLN A 40 1.24 6.46 2.51
C GLN A 40 0.67 6.11 1.14
N LEU A 41 0.40 4.83 0.93
CA LEU A 41 -0.20 4.33 -0.31
C LEU A 41 -1.40 3.44 -0.01
N LEU A 42 -2.39 3.49 -0.90
CA LEU A 42 -3.49 2.53 -0.96
C LEU A 42 -3.16 1.52 -2.06
N PRO A 43 -2.76 0.27 -1.73
CA PRO A 43 -2.22 -0.65 -2.73
C PRO A 43 -3.13 -0.87 -3.93
N ASP A 44 -4.44 -1.02 -3.70
CA ASP A 44 -5.46 -1.22 -4.75
C ASP A 44 -5.54 -0.07 -5.76
N ARG A 45 -5.15 1.16 -5.36
CA ARG A 45 -5.23 2.38 -6.17
C ARG A 45 -3.87 2.88 -6.64
N PHE A 46 -2.81 2.12 -6.40
CA PHE A 46 -1.45 2.57 -6.69
C PHE A 46 -0.91 1.99 -8.00
N SER A 47 -0.78 0.67 -8.09
CA SER A 47 -0.14 0.00 -9.23
C SER A 47 -0.62 -1.45 -9.33
N ASP A 48 -1.04 -1.84 -10.54
CA ASP A 48 -1.34 -3.24 -10.89
C ASP A 48 -0.18 -3.89 -11.67
N GLY A 49 0.88 -3.12 -11.97
CA GLY A 49 2.07 -3.55 -12.68
C GLY A 49 1.93 -3.59 -14.20
N GLN A 50 0.81 -3.16 -14.77
CA GLN A 50 0.50 -3.23 -16.19
C GLN A 50 0.41 -1.82 -16.82
N GLU A 51 1.04 -0.80 -16.22
CA GLU A 51 0.92 0.59 -16.67
C GLU A 51 1.56 0.82 -18.04
N ALA A 52 2.58 0.03 -18.40
CA ALA A 52 3.25 0.10 -19.70
C ALA A 52 2.32 -0.19 -20.91
N GLN A 53 1.16 -0.81 -20.67
CA GLN A 53 0.15 -1.11 -21.69
C GLN A 53 -0.91 -0.01 -21.82
N ARG A 54 -0.85 1.03 -20.96
CA ARG A 54 -1.80 2.14 -20.92
C ARG A 54 -1.13 3.44 -21.35
N PRO A 55 -1.86 4.36 -21.98
CA PRO A 55 -1.35 5.69 -22.26
C PRO A 55 -1.04 6.43 -20.94
N MET A 56 0.13 7.07 -20.87
CA MET A 56 0.44 7.99 -19.78
C MET A 56 -0.38 9.25 -19.92
N PHE A 57 -0.73 9.87 -18.79
CA PHE A 57 -1.44 11.15 -18.77
C PHE A 57 -0.62 12.22 -19.53
N ASP A 58 -1.27 12.89 -20.49
CA ASP A 58 -0.70 14.01 -21.26
C ASP A 58 -1.30 15.34 -20.79
N TYR A 59 -0.46 16.19 -20.22
CA TYR A 59 -0.84 17.53 -19.76
C TYR A 59 -1.28 18.46 -20.89
N HIS A 60 -0.84 18.22 -22.14
CA HIS A 60 -1.26 19.00 -23.30
C HIS A 60 -2.62 18.56 -23.86
N GLN A 61 -3.07 17.36 -23.52
CA GLN A 61 -4.35 16.80 -23.97
C GLN A 61 -5.17 16.21 -22.81
N PRO A 62 -5.51 17.01 -21.78
CA PRO A 62 -6.17 16.49 -20.58
C PRO A 62 -7.56 15.91 -20.86
N GLY A 63 -8.23 16.38 -21.92
CA GLY A 63 -9.54 15.88 -22.35
C GLY A 63 -9.53 14.40 -22.75
N GLN A 64 -8.39 13.86 -23.22
CA GLN A 64 -8.26 12.45 -23.57
C GLN A 64 -8.40 11.52 -22.35
N PHE A 65 -8.05 12.02 -21.16
CA PHE A 65 -8.04 11.24 -19.92
C PHE A 65 -9.23 11.57 -19.01
N ALA A 66 -10.17 12.38 -19.49
CA ALA A 66 -11.39 12.69 -18.77
C ALA A 66 -12.23 11.42 -18.60
N ALA A 67 -12.78 11.22 -17.40
CA ALA A 67 -13.74 10.15 -17.16
C ALA A 67 -15.00 10.41 -18.00
N ALA A 68 -15.25 9.55 -18.99
CA ALA A 68 -16.42 9.66 -19.87
C ALA A 68 -17.75 9.54 -19.09
N ASP A 69 -17.77 8.72 -18.03
CA ASP A 69 -18.91 8.56 -17.14
C ASP A 69 -18.49 8.85 -15.69
N LYS A 70 -18.94 9.99 -15.17
CA LYS A 70 -18.70 10.42 -13.80
C LYS A 70 -19.30 9.45 -12.77
N ALA A 71 -20.47 8.89 -13.03
CA ALA A 71 -21.12 7.99 -12.08
C ALA A 71 -20.35 6.67 -11.97
N ALA A 72 -19.93 6.10 -13.10
CA ALA A 72 -19.08 4.91 -13.12
C ALA A 72 -17.73 5.15 -12.43
N TRP A 73 -17.11 6.32 -12.64
CA TRP A 73 -15.87 6.71 -11.96
C TRP A 73 -16.04 6.79 -10.44
N MET A 74 -17.13 7.42 -9.96
CA MET A 74 -17.44 7.49 -8.52
C MET A 74 -17.68 6.09 -7.94
N ALA A 75 -18.42 5.23 -8.65
CA ALA A 75 -18.70 3.87 -8.22
C ALA A 75 -17.42 3.01 -8.11
N ALA A 76 -16.39 3.30 -8.91
CA ALA A 76 -15.09 2.64 -8.79
C ALA A 76 -14.43 2.87 -7.42
N GLY A 77 -14.77 3.96 -6.73
CA GLY A 77 -14.31 4.26 -5.38
C GLY A 77 -14.66 3.16 -4.35
N ASN A 78 -15.78 2.46 -4.56
CA ASN A 78 -16.33 1.46 -3.63
C ASN A 78 -15.99 0.01 -3.99
N ARG A 79 -15.07 -0.21 -4.93
CA ARG A 79 -14.61 -1.56 -5.33
C ARG A 79 -13.09 -1.62 -5.45
N PHE A 80 -12.57 -2.84 -5.50
CA PHE A 80 -11.19 -3.07 -5.89
C PHE A 80 -11.02 -2.71 -7.37
N VAL A 81 -9.96 -1.97 -7.69
CA VAL A 81 -9.62 -1.56 -9.05
C VAL A 81 -8.32 -2.18 -9.56
N GLY A 82 -7.68 -3.04 -8.76
CA GLY A 82 -6.72 -4.03 -9.26
C GLY A 82 -5.28 -3.83 -8.82
N GLY A 83 -4.98 -2.79 -8.05
CA GLY A 83 -3.63 -2.60 -7.54
C GLY A 83 -3.20 -3.70 -6.57
N THR A 84 -1.91 -4.06 -6.57
CA THR A 84 -1.38 -5.22 -5.83
C THR A 84 -0.07 -4.92 -5.13
N LEU A 85 0.31 -5.76 -4.16
CA LEU A 85 1.64 -5.66 -3.52
C LEU A 85 2.79 -5.87 -4.53
N LYS A 86 2.60 -6.75 -5.53
CA LYS A 86 3.58 -6.93 -6.62
C LYS A 86 3.70 -5.66 -7.46
N GLY A 87 2.60 -4.98 -7.71
CA GLY A 87 2.58 -3.68 -8.39
C GLY A 87 3.26 -2.59 -7.57
N VAL A 88 3.11 -2.57 -6.23
CA VAL A 88 3.87 -1.64 -5.38
C VAL A 88 5.37 -1.93 -5.46
N GLN A 89 5.77 -3.20 -5.39
CA GLN A 89 7.18 -3.60 -5.47
C GLN A 89 7.84 -3.18 -6.79
N SER A 90 7.10 -3.23 -7.92
CA SER A 90 7.64 -2.82 -9.22
C SER A 90 7.85 -1.30 -9.37
N LYS A 91 7.40 -0.50 -8.40
CA LYS A 91 7.53 0.97 -8.40
C LYS A 91 8.43 1.49 -7.28
N LEU A 92 9.22 0.63 -6.63
CA LEU A 92 10.16 1.08 -5.61
C LEU A 92 11.22 2.06 -6.16
N ASP A 93 11.56 1.98 -7.46
CA ASP A 93 12.48 2.94 -8.10
C ASP A 93 11.81 4.29 -8.42
N TYR A 94 10.48 4.32 -8.47
CA TYR A 94 9.71 5.56 -8.66
C TYR A 94 9.51 6.32 -7.35
N LEU A 95 9.42 5.59 -6.23
CA LEU A 95 9.28 6.14 -4.88
C LEU A 95 10.63 6.64 -4.33
#